data_AF-A0A392N5I2-F1
#
_entry.id   AF-A0A392N5I2-F1
#
_cell.length_a   1.000
_cell.length_b   1.000
_cell.length_c   1.000
_cell.angle_alpha   90.00
_cell.angle_beta   90.00
_cell.angle_gamma   90.00
#
_symmetry.space_group_name_H-M   'P 1'
#
loop_
_entity.id
_entity.type
_entity.pdbx_description
1 polymer ?
#
loop_
_entity_poly.entity_id
_entity_poly.type
_entity_poly.pdbx_seq_one_letter_code
_entity_poly.pdbx_strand_id
1 'polypeptide(L)'
;MKPNSILGLSHGFLLGHLQSLGLDFPKNISVIAVCPKGMGPSVRRLYVQGKEINGAGINSSFAVHQDVDGRATNVALGWSVALGSPFTFATTLEQEYKSDIFGERGILLGAVHGIVESLFRRYTENGMAEDLAYKNTVESITGIISKTISTKGMLAVYNALSEDGKKEFEKAYSAAFYPCMEILYECYEDVASGSEIRSVVLAGRRFYEKEGLPAFPMGKIDQTRMWKVGERVRSTRPAGIVR
;
A
#
# COMPACT_ATOMS: atom_id res chain seq x y z
N MET A 1 0.74 14.88 27.02
CA MET A 1 1.84 13.89 27.15
C MET A 1 2.72 14.26 28.33
N LYS A 2 3.42 13.29 28.96
CA LYS A 2 4.37 13.58 30.04
C LYS A 2 5.56 14.40 29.49
N PRO A 3 6.14 15.36 30.22
CA PRO A 3 7.37 16.05 29.80
C PRO A 3 8.50 15.05 29.51
N ASN A 4 9.30 15.31 28.47
CA ASN A 4 10.43 14.49 28.02
C ASN A 4 10.06 13.03 27.67
N SER A 5 8.78 12.79 27.36
CA SER A 5 8.32 11.49 26.84
C SER A 5 8.51 11.38 25.33
N ILE A 6 8.26 10.18 24.79
CA ILE A 6 8.41 9.88 23.36
C ILE A 6 7.03 9.62 22.77
N LEU A 7 6.67 10.32 21.69
CA LEU A 7 5.54 10.00 20.83
C LEU A 7 6.02 9.07 19.72
N GLY A 8 5.45 7.87 19.64
CA GLY A 8 5.67 6.94 18.54
C GLY A 8 4.50 6.97 17.56
N LEU A 9 4.80 7.12 16.28
CA LEU A 9 3.82 7.04 15.18
C LEU A 9 4.15 5.86 14.26
N SER A 10 3.14 5.28 13.62
CA SER A 10 3.35 4.28 12.56
C SER A 10 3.06 4.81 11.17
N HIS A 11 2.89 6.12 11.06
CA HIS A 11 2.75 6.87 9.82
C HIS A 11 2.98 8.36 10.11
N GLY A 12 3.62 9.09 9.19
CA GLY A 12 3.86 10.53 9.24
C GLY A 12 2.68 11.43 8.89
N PHE A 13 1.47 10.90 8.67
CA PHE A 13 0.27 11.68 8.35
C PHE A 13 0.08 12.91 9.25
N LEU A 14 0.30 12.75 10.57
CA LEU A 14 0.14 13.84 11.54
C LEU A 14 1.13 14.98 11.29
N LEU A 15 2.37 14.69 10.87
CA LEU A 15 3.32 15.74 10.49
C LEU A 15 2.79 16.54 9.30
N GLY A 16 2.36 15.87 8.23
CA GLY A 16 1.81 16.56 7.06
C GLY A 16 0.55 17.36 7.39
N HIS A 17 -0.30 16.86 8.30
CA HIS A 17 -1.45 17.62 8.79
C HIS A 17 -1.05 18.90 9.55
N LEU A 18 -0.09 18.80 10.48
CA LEU A 18 0.44 19.95 11.22
C LEU A 18 1.09 20.97 10.27
N GLN A 19 1.90 20.52 9.32
CA GLN A 19 2.52 21.36 8.29
C GLN A 19 1.45 22.12 7.47
N SER A 20 0.33 21.48 7.11
CA SER A 20 -0.80 22.13 6.42
C SER A 20 -1.49 23.24 7.22
N LEU A 21 -1.22 23.34 8.52
CA LEU A 21 -1.72 24.36 9.43
C LEU A 21 -0.62 25.36 9.84
N GLY A 22 0.61 25.22 9.32
CA GLY A 22 1.77 26.00 9.77
C GLY A 22 2.22 25.66 11.19
N LEU A 23 1.93 24.44 11.66
CA LEU A 23 2.24 23.95 13.00
C LEU A 23 3.31 22.86 12.96
N ASP A 24 3.88 22.55 14.13
CA ASP A 24 4.81 21.45 14.37
C ASP A 24 4.52 20.82 15.74
N PHE A 25 5.16 19.70 16.04
CA PHE A 25 5.03 19.00 17.30
C PHE A 25 5.60 19.82 18.48
N PRO A 26 5.11 19.58 19.73
CA PRO A 26 5.66 20.21 20.93
C PRO A 26 7.16 19.97 21.10
N LYS A 27 7.90 20.98 21.58
CA LYS A 27 9.37 20.91 21.71
C LYS A 27 9.86 20.12 22.94
N ASN A 28 8.98 19.78 23.87
CA ASN A 28 9.31 19.08 25.12
C ASN A 28 9.10 17.55 25.07
N ILE A 29 8.98 16.97 23.88
CA ILE A 29 8.86 15.53 23.65
C ILE A 29 9.72 15.10 22.46
N SER A 30 10.21 13.86 22.47
CA SER A 30 10.77 13.24 21.26
C SER A 30 9.64 12.72 20.38
N VAL A 31 9.84 12.76 19.07
CA VAL A 31 8.89 12.26 18.07
C VAL A 31 9.61 11.29 17.16
N ILE A 32 9.18 10.03 17.17
CA ILE A 32 9.73 8.95 16.35
C ILE A 32 8.63 8.27 15.55
N ALA A 33 9.02 7.51 14.53
CA ALA A 33 8.13 6.58 13.88
C ALA A 33 8.78 5.23 13.59
N VAL A 34 7.95 4.20 13.61
CA VAL A 34 8.22 2.87 13.06
C VAL A 34 7.01 2.47 12.24
N CYS A 35 7.19 2.39 10.93
CA CYS A 35 6.12 2.19 9.96
C CYS A 35 6.31 0.84 9.25
N PRO A 36 5.61 -0.23 9.68
CA PRO A 36 5.62 -1.50 8.97
C PRO A 36 5.09 -1.34 7.55
N LYS A 37 5.84 -1.82 6.56
CA LYS A 37 5.48 -1.74 5.14
C LYS A 37 4.57 -2.90 4.73
N GLY A 38 3.45 -3.02 5.44
CA GLY A 38 2.45 -4.05 5.26
C GLY A 38 1.25 -3.85 6.21
N MET A 39 0.11 -4.42 5.83
CA MET A 39 -1.13 -4.33 6.60
C MET A 39 -1.01 -4.96 8.00
N GLY A 40 -1.74 -4.42 9.00
CA GLY A 40 -1.72 -4.93 10.38
C GLY A 40 -1.87 -6.45 10.53
N PRO A 41 -2.81 -7.11 9.80
CA PRO A 41 -2.93 -8.57 9.84
C PRO A 41 -1.66 -9.32 9.38
N SER A 42 -0.93 -8.82 8.39
CA SER A 42 0.29 -9.48 7.91
C SER A 42 1.46 -9.33 8.88
N VAL A 43 1.55 -8.19 9.58
CA VAL A 43 2.52 -7.97 10.67
C VAL A 43 2.38 -9.07 11.72
N ARG A 44 1.17 -9.29 12.24
CA ARG A 44 0.95 -10.33 13.25
C ARG A 44 1.15 -11.74 12.70
N ARG A 45 0.63 -12.04 11.51
CA ARG A 45 0.70 -13.38 10.91
C ARG A 45 2.16 -13.81 10.71
N LEU A 46 2.98 -12.95 10.11
CA LEU A 46 4.39 -13.27 9.85
C LEU A 46 5.23 -13.26 11.13
N TYR A 47 4.91 -12.42 12.11
CA TYR A 47 5.53 -12.50 13.44
C TYR A 47 5.29 -13.86 14.12
N VAL A 48 4.07 -14.40 14.03
CA VAL A 48 3.76 -15.74 14.57
C VAL A 48 4.53 -16.83 13.83
N GLN A 49 4.63 -16.74 12.50
CA GLN A 49 5.46 -17.64 11.69
C GLN A 49 6.96 -17.51 12.06
N GLY A 50 7.40 -16.32 12.45
CA GLY A 50 8.75 -16.00 12.90
C GLY A 50 9.22 -16.77 14.13
N LYS A 51 8.30 -17.38 14.89
CA LYS A 51 8.63 -18.27 15.99
C LYS A 51 9.37 -19.53 15.54
N GLU A 52 9.03 -20.02 14.35
CA GLU A 52 9.60 -21.25 13.77
C GLU A 52 10.56 -20.95 12.61
N ILE A 53 10.32 -19.86 11.88
CA ILE A 53 11.07 -19.49 10.69
C ILE A 53 11.79 -18.16 10.93
N ASN A 54 13.09 -18.23 11.19
CA ASN A 54 13.91 -17.03 11.39
C ASN A 54 13.79 -16.07 10.18
N GLY A 55 13.63 -14.78 10.45
CA GLY A 55 13.47 -13.75 9.42
C GLY A 55 12.04 -13.58 8.87
N ALA A 56 11.04 -14.31 9.35
CA ALA A 56 9.65 -14.04 8.98
C ALA A 56 9.10 -12.82 9.73
N GLY A 57 8.62 -11.83 8.97
CA GLY A 57 8.08 -10.58 9.49
C GLY A 57 7.75 -9.61 8.36
N ILE A 58 7.41 -8.36 8.71
CA ILE A 58 7.22 -7.27 7.75
C ILE A 58 8.34 -6.25 7.94
N ASN A 59 9.00 -5.85 6.86
CA ASN A 59 10.02 -4.79 6.92
C ASN A 59 9.40 -3.48 7.41
N SER A 60 10.16 -2.69 8.16
CA SER A 60 9.70 -1.40 8.67
C SER A 60 10.67 -0.30 8.27
N SER A 61 10.15 0.89 7.98
CA SER A 61 10.95 2.11 8.01
C SER A 61 10.91 2.71 9.41
N PHE A 62 11.95 3.43 9.82
CA PHE A 62 11.91 4.24 11.04
C PHE A 62 12.37 5.67 10.79
N ALA A 63 11.87 6.60 11.59
CA ALA A 63 12.25 8.01 11.56
C ALA A 63 12.42 8.55 12.97
N VAL A 64 13.33 9.52 13.12
CA VAL A 64 13.46 10.37 14.31
C VAL A 64 13.25 11.80 13.86
N HIS A 65 12.09 12.37 14.19
CA HIS A 65 11.74 13.76 13.85
C HIS A 65 12.29 14.73 14.90
N GLN A 66 12.18 14.37 16.18
CA GLN A 66 12.72 15.14 17.30
C GLN A 66 13.30 14.19 18.34
N ASP A 67 14.46 14.54 18.89
CA ASP A 67 15.10 13.83 20.00
C ASP A 67 15.48 14.83 21.10
N VAL A 68 14.83 14.73 22.27
CA VAL A 68 15.02 15.69 23.37
C VAL A 68 16.05 15.23 24.41
N ASP A 69 16.44 13.96 24.40
CA ASP A 69 17.33 13.38 25.43
C ASP A 69 18.29 12.30 24.92
N GLY A 70 18.37 12.07 23.60
CA GLY A 70 19.31 11.16 22.96
C GLY A 70 18.84 9.70 22.89
N ARG A 71 17.64 9.39 23.40
CA ARG A 71 17.12 8.00 23.43
C ARG A 71 16.33 7.62 22.18
N ALA A 72 15.92 8.58 21.35
CA ALA A 72 14.90 8.39 20.33
C ALA A 72 15.25 7.27 19.32
N THR A 73 16.48 7.27 18.80
CA THR A 73 16.93 6.27 17.82
C THR A 73 16.88 4.85 18.37
N ASN A 74 17.41 4.62 19.58
CA ASN A 74 17.42 3.29 20.19
C ASN A 74 16.01 2.81 20.55
N VAL A 75 15.12 3.72 20.95
CA VAL A 75 13.71 3.39 21.20
C VAL A 75 13.00 3.01 19.89
N ALA A 76 13.24 3.75 18.80
CA ALA A 76 12.65 3.43 17.50
C ALA A 76 13.15 2.08 16.95
N LEU A 77 14.46 1.83 16.99
CA LEU A 77 15.04 0.56 16.56
C LEU A 77 14.57 -0.60 17.45
N GLY A 78 14.55 -0.41 18.77
CA GLY A 78 14.04 -1.41 19.72
C GLY A 78 12.58 -1.75 19.47
N TRP A 79 11.73 -0.74 19.19
CA TRP A 79 10.35 -0.95 18.79
C TRP A 79 10.24 -1.73 17.47
N SER A 80 11.01 -1.36 16.44
CA SER A 80 11.00 -2.06 15.15
C SER A 80 11.42 -3.53 15.26
N VAL A 81 12.45 -3.82 16.06
CA VAL A 81 12.89 -5.19 16.37
C VAL A 81 11.81 -5.96 17.13
N ALA A 82 11.14 -5.34 18.11
CA ALA A 82 10.09 -5.97 18.89
C ALA A 82 8.84 -6.33 18.05
N LEU A 83 8.59 -5.61 16.95
CA LEU A 83 7.58 -5.98 15.96
C LEU A 83 7.98 -7.16 15.06
N GLY A 84 9.23 -7.63 15.14
CA GLY A 84 9.77 -8.70 14.30
C GLY A 84 10.10 -8.24 12.88
N SER A 85 10.50 -6.98 12.69
CA SER A 85 10.86 -6.47 11.36
C SER A 85 12.13 -7.17 10.86
N PRO A 86 12.11 -7.90 9.72
CA PRO A 86 13.29 -8.60 9.22
C PRO A 86 14.41 -7.64 8.84
N PHE A 87 14.04 -6.47 8.32
CA PHE A 87 14.94 -5.36 8.05
C PHE A 87 14.27 -4.04 8.44
N THR A 88 15.07 -3.15 9.05
CA THR A 88 14.65 -1.80 9.43
C THR A 88 15.50 -0.78 8.71
N PHE A 89 14.88 0.15 7.95
CA PHE A 89 15.60 1.17 7.20
C PHE A 89 15.22 2.59 7.64
N ALA A 90 16.18 3.50 7.56
CA ALA A 90 15.99 4.90 7.97
C ALA A 90 15.22 5.69 6.90
N THR A 91 14.35 6.58 7.36
CA THR A 91 13.65 7.60 6.55
C THR A 91 13.36 8.83 7.43
N THR A 92 12.62 9.80 6.91
CA THR A 92 12.04 10.91 7.68
C THR A 92 10.52 10.77 7.73
N LEU A 93 9.85 11.38 8.72
CA LEU A 93 8.39 11.41 8.73
C LEU A 93 7.81 12.00 7.44
N GLU A 94 8.51 12.98 6.86
CA GLU A 94 8.08 13.64 5.62
C GLU A 94 8.16 12.72 4.41
N GLN A 95 9.29 12.04 4.21
CA GLN A 95 9.42 11.07 3.12
C GLN A 95 8.48 9.88 3.32
N GLU A 96 8.29 9.46 4.58
CA GLU A 96 7.39 8.38 4.93
C GLU A 96 5.96 8.70 4.52
N TYR A 97 5.40 9.85 4.95
CA TYR A 97 4.01 10.13 4.59
C TYR A 97 3.83 10.38 3.10
N LYS A 98 4.82 11.01 2.44
CA LYS A 98 4.76 11.25 0.99
C LYS A 98 4.73 9.95 0.22
N SER A 99 5.61 9.01 0.55
CA SER A 99 5.71 7.72 -0.13
C SER A 99 4.56 6.76 0.22
N ASP A 100 4.08 6.76 1.46
CA ASP A 100 3.07 5.81 1.93
C ASP A 100 1.68 6.15 1.38
N ILE A 101 1.20 7.39 1.58
CA ILE A 101 -0.11 7.87 1.09
C ILE A 101 -0.20 7.77 -0.44
N PHE A 102 0.89 8.11 -1.13
CA PHE A 102 1.02 7.92 -2.57
C PHE A 102 1.00 6.44 -2.95
N GLY A 103 1.78 5.60 -2.27
CA GLY A 103 1.91 4.18 -2.59
C GLY A 103 0.60 3.42 -2.50
N GLU A 104 -0.23 3.69 -1.48
CA GLU A 104 -1.56 3.07 -1.31
C GLU A 104 -2.56 3.49 -2.39
N ARG A 105 -2.50 4.73 -2.88
CA ARG A 105 -3.28 5.18 -4.05
C ARG A 105 -2.73 4.64 -5.35
N GLY A 106 -1.42 4.48 -5.41
CA GLY A 106 -0.70 3.84 -6.50
C GLY A 106 -0.82 2.32 -6.48
N ILE A 107 0.29 1.64 -6.77
CA ILE A 107 0.30 0.22 -7.09
C ILE A 107 -0.12 -0.70 -5.92
N LEU A 108 -0.05 -0.24 -4.67
CA LEU A 108 -0.35 -1.12 -3.53
C LEU A 108 -1.85 -1.45 -3.42
N LEU A 109 -2.74 -0.51 -3.77
CA LEU A 109 -4.19 -0.74 -3.74
C LEU A 109 -4.91 -0.08 -4.92
N GLY A 110 -4.89 1.27 -5.02
CA GLY A 110 -5.75 2.01 -5.95
C GLY A 110 -5.49 1.68 -7.43
N ALA A 111 -4.24 1.81 -7.88
CA ALA A 111 -3.89 1.56 -9.28
C ALA A 111 -4.10 0.10 -9.69
N VAL A 112 -3.72 -0.87 -8.84
CA VAL A 112 -3.94 -2.28 -9.16
C VAL A 112 -5.43 -2.63 -9.26
N HIS A 113 -6.29 -2.02 -8.43
CA HIS A 113 -7.75 -2.15 -8.54
C HIS A 113 -8.25 -1.62 -9.90
N GLY A 114 -7.87 -0.39 -10.27
CA GLY A 114 -8.26 0.19 -11.56
C GLY A 114 -7.78 -0.63 -12.77
N ILE A 115 -6.56 -1.17 -12.71
CA ILE A 115 -5.98 -2.01 -13.76
C ILE A 115 -6.77 -3.30 -13.92
N VAL A 116 -7.09 -4.02 -12.83
CA VAL A 116 -7.81 -5.30 -12.93
C VAL A 116 -9.24 -5.12 -13.42
N GLU A 117 -9.94 -4.07 -13.00
CA GLU A 117 -11.28 -3.72 -13.49
C GLU A 117 -11.27 -3.42 -15.00
N SER A 118 -10.29 -2.62 -15.45
CA SER A 118 -10.15 -2.23 -16.85
C SER A 118 -9.80 -3.40 -17.75
N LEU A 119 -8.83 -4.24 -17.35
CA LEU A 119 -8.44 -5.43 -18.11
C LEU A 119 -9.55 -6.48 -18.12
N PHE A 120 -10.24 -6.70 -17.00
CA PHE A 120 -11.37 -7.63 -16.94
C PHE A 120 -12.45 -7.21 -17.95
N ARG A 121 -12.84 -5.93 -17.95
CA ARG A 121 -13.81 -5.39 -18.90
C ARG A 121 -13.35 -5.61 -20.33
N ARG A 122 -12.14 -5.17 -20.67
CA ARG A 122 -11.55 -5.34 -22.00
C ARG A 122 -11.57 -6.79 -22.46
N TYR A 123 -11.17 -7.74 -21.63
CA TYR A 123 -11.17 -9.16 -22.00
C TYR A 123 -12.57 -9.69 -22.26
N THR A 124 -13.55 -9.35 -21.40
CA THR A 124 -14.93 -9.79 -21.60
C THR A 124 -15.59 -9.16 -22.83
N GLU A 125 -15.30 -7.90 -23.15
CA GLU A 125 -15.77 -7.23 -24.37
C GLU A 125 -15.20 -7.89 -25.64
N ASN A 126 -14.00 -8.47 -25.55
CA ASN A 126 -13.38 -9.24 -26.63
C ASN A 126 -13.76 -10.73 -26.61
N GLY A 127 -14.83 -11.10 -25.90
CA GLY A 127 -15.40 -12.45 -25.92
C GLY A 127 -14.76 -13.45 -24.96
N MET A 128 -13.84 -13.02 -24.08
CA MET A 128 -13.28 -13.92 -23.06
C MET A 128 -14.34 -14.22 -21.99
N ALA A 129 -14.46 -15.50 -21.62
CA ALA A 129 -15.33 -15.91 -20.52
C ALA A 129 -14.93 -15.21 -19.20
N GLU A 130 -15.92 -14.81 -18.40
CA GLU A 130 -15.68 -14.02 -17.18
C GLU A 130 -14.71 -14.69 -16.20
N ASP A 131 -14.85 -15.99 -15.97
CA ASP A 131 -13.98 -16.76 -15.07
C ASP A 131 -12.52 -16.72 -15.54
N LEU A 132 -12.32 -16.77 -16.86
CA LEU A 132 -11.00 -16.71 -17.46
C LEU A 132 -10.45 -15.29 -17.44
N ALA A 133 -11.29 -14.27 -17.66
CA ALA A 133 -10.91 -12.88 -17.54
C ALA A 133 -10.46 -12.54 -16.11
N TYR A 134 -11.17 -13.03 -15.09
CA TYR A 134 -10.77 -12.87 -13.68
C TYR A 134 -9.44 -13.56 -13.37
N LYS A 135 -9.24 -14.79 -13.89
CA LYS A 135 -7.98 -15.53 -13.73
C LYS A 135 -6.81 -14.81 -14.39
N ASN A 136 -7.02 -14.27 -15.59
CA ASN A 136 -5.99 -13.55 -16.36
C ASN A 136 -5.71 -12.14 -15.83
N THR A 137 -6.49 -11.63 -14.88
CA THR A 137 -6.23 -10.35 -14.21
C THR A 137 -5.85 -10.54 -12.74
N VAL A 138 -6.83 -10.78 -11.87
CA VAL A 138 -6.65 -10.78 -10.42
C VAL A 138 -5.77 -11.95 -9.96
N GLU A 139 -6.07 -13.18 -10.39
CA GLU A 139 -5.30 -14.36 -9.97
C GLU A 139 -3.87 -14.33 -10.53
N SER A 140 -3.70 -13.88 -11.78
CA SER A 140 -2.38 -13.73 -12.40
C SER A 140 -1.51 -12.72 -11.66
N ILE A 141 -2.03 -11.52 -11.38
CA ILE A 141 -1.30 -10.46 -10.69
C ILE A 141 -0.96 -10.87 -9.25
N THR A 142 -1.94 -11.34 -8.48
CA THR A 142 -1.75 -11.68 -7.06
C THR A 142 -1.11 -13.06 -6.85
N GLY A 143 -1.01 -13.86 -7.91
CA GLY A 143 -0.39 -15.18 -7.93
C GLY A 143 1.01 -15.16 -8.52
N ILE A 144 1.18 -15.69 -9.74
CA ILE A 144 2.50 -15.88 -10.35
C ILE A 144 3.32 -14.61 -10.50
N ILE A 145 2.69 -13.50 -10.87
CA ILE A 145 3.40 -12.24 -11.10
C ILE A 145 3.98 -11.77 -9.76
N SER A 146 3.16 -11.69 -8.71
CA SER A 146 3.60 -11.34 -7.35
C SER A 146 4.70 -12.28 -6.83
N LYS A 147 4.53 -13.60 -6.98
CA LYS A 147 5.51 -14.60 -6.53
C LYS A 147 6.84 -14.48 -7.27
N THR A 148 6.80 -14.29 -8.59
CA THR A 148 8.00 -14.17 -9.43
C THR A 148 8.75 -12.89 -9.11
N ILE A 149 8.05 -11.76 -9.00
CA ILE A 149 8.67 -10.48 -8.62
C ILE A 149 9.30 -10.59 -7.22
N SER A 150 8.58 -11.17 -6.26
CA SER A 150 9.06 -11.31 -4.87
C SER A 150 10.34 -12.16 -4.74
N THR A 151 10.56 -13.12 -5.64
CA THR A 151 11.68 -14.08 -5.52
C THR A 151 12.78 -13.88 -6.54
N LYS A 152 12.47 -13.29 -7.70
CA LYS A 152 13.38 -13.18 -8.85
C LYS A 152 13.35 -11.82 -9.56
N GLY A 153 12.47 -10.89 -9.15
CA GLY A 153 12.35 -9.55 -9.74
C GLY A 153 11.55 -9.49 -11.05
N MET A 154 11.35 -8.27 -11.56
CA MET A 154 10.48 -8.01 -12.72
C MET A 154 11.03 -8.54 -14.05
N LEU A 155 12.35 -8.50 -14.27
CA LEU A 155 12.96 -9.04 -15.49
C LEU A 155 12.71 -10.55 -15.64
N ALA A 156 12.62 -11.28 -14.52
CA ALA A 156 12.29 -12.70 -14.53
C ALA A 156 10.85 -12.97 -15.01
N VAL A 157 9.91 -12.04 -14.81
CA VAL A 157 8.56 -12.13 -15.38
C VAL A 157 8.64 -12.05 -16.89
N TYR A 158 9.29 -11.02 -17.43
CA TYR A 158 9.44 -10.84 -18.88
C TYR A 158 10.19 -12.00 -19.55
N ASN A 159 11.30 -12.45 -18.94
CA ASN A 159 12.12 -13.54 -19.48
C ASN A 159 11.43 -14.91 -19.42
N ALA A 160 10.42 -15.09 -18.56
CA ALA A 160 9.65 -16.33 -18.48
C ALA A 160 8.56 -16.43 -19.56
N LEU A 161 8.28 -15.35 -20.31
CA LEU A 161 7.31 -15.35 -21.40
C LEU A 161 7.88 -16.02 -22.65
N SER A 162 6.99 -16.57 -23.48
CA SER A 162 7.33 -16.97 -24.85
C SER A 162 7.70 -15.75 -25.70
N GLU A 163 8.34 -15.97 -26.85
CA GLU A 163 8.72 -14.87 -27.76
C GLU A 163 7.50 -14.04 -28.23
N ASP A 164 6.34 -14.68 -28.47
CA ASP A 164 5.11 -13.93 -28.75
C ASP A 164 4.54 -13.23 -27.51
N GLY A 165 4.67 -13.85 -26.33
CA GLY A 165 4.29 -13.24 -25.06
C GLY A 165 5.11 -11.99 -24.73
N LYS A 166 6.40 -11.96 -25.07
CA LYS A 166 7.27 -10.78 -24.92
C LYS A 166 6.78 -9.62 -25.80
N LYS A 167 6.37 -9.89 -27.03
CA LYS A 167 5.78 -8.87 -27.92
C LYS A 167 4.49 -8.29 -27.35
N GLU A 168 3.62 -9.14 -26.79
CA GLU A 168 2.39 -8.66 -26.13
C GLU A 168 2.68 -7.86 -24.86
N PHE A 169 3.69 -8.27 -24.07
CA PHE A 169 4.16 -7.51 -22.92
C PHE A 169 4.67 -6.13 -23.35
N GLU A 170 5.51 -6.03 -24.37
CA GLU A 170 6.07 -4.78 -24.86
C GLU A 170 4.98 -3.83 -25.39
N LYS A 171 4.00 -4.35 -26.13
CA LYS A 171 2.84 -3.55 -26.57
C LYS A 171 2.09 -2.96 -25.39
N ALA A 172 1.77 -3.77 -24.39
CA ALA A 172 1.05 -3.32 -23.20
C ALA A 172 1.87 -2.33 -22.38
N TYR A 173 3.15 -2.64 -22.12
CA TYR A 173 4.05 -1.79 -21.33
C TYR A 173 4.25 -0.42 -21.99
N SER A 174 4.58 -0.42 -23.29
CA SER A 174 4.81 0.80 -24.06
C SER A 174 3.58 1.72 -24.06
N ALA A 175 2.38 1.15 -24.21
CA ALA A 175 1.14 1.91 -24.21
C ALA A 175 0.68 2.37 -22.82
N ALA A 176 0.96 1.60 -21.76
CA ALA A 176 0.44 1.86 -20.42
C ALA A 176 1.38 2.71 -19.55
N PHE A 177 2.68 2.76 -19.84
CA PHE A 177 3.66 3.40 -18.97
C PHE A 177 3.34 4.88 -18.72
N TYR A 178 3.18 5.68 -19.79
CA TYR A 178 2.95 7.11 -19.66
C TYR A 178 1.58 7.46 -19.05
N PRO A 179 0.45 6.83 -19.46
CA PRO A 179 -0.83 7.08 -18.79
C PRO A 179 -0.83 6.73 -17.30
N CYS A 180 -0.18 5.63 -16.91
CA CYS A 180 -0.03 5.30 -15.49
C CYS A 180 0.83 6.34 -14.77
N MET A 181 1.93 6.78 -15.38
CA MET A 181 2.83 7.78 -14.80
C MET A 181 2.12 9.13 -14.61
N GLU A 182 1.25 9.54 -15.52
CA GLU A 182 0.49 10.79 -15.43
C GLU A 182 -0.35 10.84 -14.13
N ILE A 183 -1.14 9.80 -13.87
CA ILE A 183 -1.98 9.71 -12.67
C ILE A 183 -1.15 9.58 -11.40
N LEU A 184 -0.05 8.80 -11.46
CA LEU A 184 0.85 8.65 -10.32
C LEU A 184 1.57 9.97 -10.01
N TYR A 185 1.93 10.74 -11.03
CA TYR A 185 2.62 12.00 -10.85
C TYR A 185 1.69 13.04 -10.20
N GLU A 186 0.47 13.19 -10.71
CA GLU A 186 -0.58 14.02 -10.10
C GLU A 186 -0.82 13.63 -8.64
N CYS A 187 -1.04 12.33 -8.37
CA CYS A 187 -1.28 11.84 -7.03
C CYS A 187 -0.12 12.17 -6.07
N TYR A 188 1.13 12.06 -6.53
CA TYR A 188 2.28 12.39 -5.69
C TYR A 188 2.33 13.89 -5.36
N GLU A 189 2.06 14.77 -6.33
CA GLU A 189 2.04 16.22 -6.11
C GLU A 189 0.90 16.65 -5.16
N ASP A 190 -0.27 16.03 -5.25
CA ASP A 190 -1.38 16.26 -4.31
C ASP A 190 -1.05 15.83 -2.88
N VAL A 191 -0.31 14.74 -2.71
CA VAL A 191 0.17 14.30 -1.40
C VAL A 191 1.25 15.26 -0.88
N ALA A 192 2.23 15.59 -1.72
CA ALA A 192 3.37 16.41 -1.33
C ALA A 192 2.98 17.86 -1.00
N SER A 193 1.93 18.39 -1.64
CA SER A 193 1.38 19.72 -1.37
C SER A 193 0.49 19.77 -0.12
N GLY A 194 0.08 18.62 0.42
CA GLY A 194 -0.84 18.50 1.56
C GLY A 194 -2.32 18.56 1.19
N SER A 195 -2.65 18.74 -0.10
CA SER A 195 -4.02 18.69 -0.63
C SER A 195 -4.69 17.36 -0.28
N GLU A 196 -3.99 16.25 -0.48
CA GLU A 196 -4.57 14.93 -0.23
C GLU A 196 -4.73 14.62 1.26
N ILE A 197 -3.81 15.06 2.11
CA ILE A 197 -3.96 14.96 3.57
C ILE A 197 -5.20 15.73 4.02
N ARG A 198 -5.42 16.95 3.48
CA ARG A 198 -6.61 17.73 3.77
C ARG A 198 -7.88 17.03 3.30
N SER A 199 -7.85 16.40 2.12
CA SER A 199 -8.97 15.65 1.56
C SER A 199 -9.40 14.51 2.51
N VAL A 200 -8.43 13.74 3.04
CA VAL A 200 -8.66 12.64 4.00
C VAL A 200 -9.26 13.17 5.31
N VAL A 201 -8.72 14.25 5.88
CA VAL A 201 -9.26 14.86 7.11
C VAL A 201 -10.72 15.26 6.93
N LEU A 202 -11.06 15.87 5.79
CA LEU A 202 -12.44 16.27 5.50
C LEU A 202 -13.35 15.08 5.19
N ALA A 203 -12.84 14.03 4.54
CA ALA A 203 -13.56 12.79 4.31
C ALA A 203 -13.97 12.12 5.63
N GLY A 204 -13.05 12.03 6.60
CA GLY A 204 -13.36 11.49 7.93
C GLY A 204 -14.46 12.28 8.66
N ARG A 205 -14.55 13.60 8.46
CA ARG A 205 -15.64 14.42 9.01
C ARG A 205 -16.98 14.15 8.32
N ARG A 206 -16.98 13.79 7.04
CA ARG A 206 -18.21 13.45 6.28
C ARG A 206 -18.81 12.09 6.66
N PHE A 207 -18.13 11.31 7.50
CA PHE A 207 -18.71 10.07 8.05
C PHE A 207 -19.83 10.33 9.06
N TYR A 208 -20.05 11.58 9.45
CA TYR A 208 -21.08 11.99 10.40
C TYR A 208 -21.93 13.10 9.79
N GLU A 209 -23.18 13.19 10.23
CA GLU A 209 -24.08 14.27 9.83
C GLU A 209 -23.51 15.62 10.32
N LYS A 210 -23.48 16.61 9.43
CA LYS A 210 -23.04 17.98 9.75
C LYS A 210 -23.61 18.94 8.71
N GLU A 211 -23.78 20.21 9.09
CA GLU A 211 -24.20 21.28 8.15
C GLU A 211 -25.52 20.96 7.41
N GLY A 212 -26.42 20.18 8.03
CA GLY A 212 -27.69 19.75 7.44
C GLY A 212 -27.57 18.69 6.34
N LEU A 213 -26.39 18.07 6.17
CA LEU A 213 -26.13 17.00 5.22
C LEU A 213 -26.05 15.63 5.92
N PRO A 214 -26.46 14.55 5.23
CA PRO A 214 -26.38 13.20 5.77
C PRO A 214 -24.93 12.71 5.94
N ALA A 215 -24.75 11.65 6.71
CA ALA A 215 -23.49 10.95 6.86
C ALA A 215 -23.16 10.09 5.62
N PHE A 216 -21.89 10.05 5.22
CA PHE A 216 -21.39 9.28 4.07
C PHE A 216 -20.26 8.33 4.49
N PRO A 217 -20.55 7.24 5.22
CA PRO A 217 -19.55 6.20 5.48
C PRO A 217 -19.12 5.52 4.16
N MET A 218 -17.93 4.93 4.15
CA MET A 218 -17.44 4.20 2.97
C MET A 218 -18.37 3.03 2.60
N GLY A 219 -18.70 2.92 1.31
CA GLY A 219 -19.47 1.81 0.76
C GLY A 219 -18.62 0.57 0.46
N LYS A 220 -19.28 -0.49 -0.02
CA LYS A 220 -18.60 -1.72 -0.49
C LYS A 220 -18.17 -1.57 -1.95
N ILE A 221 -16.96 -2.03 -2.25
CA ILE A 221 -16.39 -2.00 -3.63
C ILE A 221 -16.45 -3.36 -4.33
N ASP A 222 -16.75 -4.43 -3.60
CA ASP A 222 -16.63 -5.83 -4.04
C ASP A 222 -17.98 -6.45 -4.47
N GLN A 223 -18.99 -5.62 -4.72
CA GLN A 223 -20.32 -6.09 -5.10
C GLN A 223 -20.59 -6.00 -6.61
N THR A 224 -19.66 -5.47 -7.40
CA THR A 224 -19.81 -5.36 -8.85
C THR A 224 -19.48 -6.68 -9.57
N ARG A 225 -19.79 -6.73 -10.87
CA ARG A 225 -19.74 -7.93 -11.73
C ARG A 225 -18.49 -8.79 -11.54
N MET A 226 -17.29 -8.20 -11.65
CA MET A 226 -16.05 -8.98 -11.61
C MET A 226 -15.77 -9.61 -10.25
N TRP A 227 -16.21 -8.99 -9.16
CA TRP A 227 -15.99 -9.49 -7.81
C TRP A 227 -16.88 -10.68 -7.48
N LYS A 228 -18.12 -10.68 -7.99
CA LYS A 228 -19.02 -11.85 -7.93
C LYS A 228 -18.51 -13.02 -8.75
N VAL A 229 -17.91 -12.75 -9.91
CA VAL A 229 -17.16 -13.77 -10.66
C VAL A 229 -15.99 -14.30 -9.82
N GLY A 230 -15.25 -13.42 -9.15
CA GLY A 230 -14.16 -13.79 -8.25
C GLY A 230 -14.58 -14.70 -7.10
N GLU A 231 -15.75 -14.47 -6.49
CA GLU A 231 -16.30 -15.38 -5.47
C GLU A 231 -16.47 -16.81 -6.01
N ARG A 232 -17.10 -16.93 -7.20
CA ARG A 232 -17.28 -18.22 -7.89
C ARG A 232 -15.95 -18.87 -8.24
N VAL A 233 -15.01 -18.13 -8.84
CA VAL A 233 -13.68 -18.63 -9.22
C VAL A 233 -12.93 -19.18 -8.00
N ARG A 234 -12.97 -18.46 -6.87
CA ARG A 234 -12.30 -18.90 -5.63
C ARG A 234 -12.98 -20.12 -5.01
N SER A 235 -14.30 -20.27 -5.13
CA SER A 235 -15.04 -21.41 -4.56
C SER A 235 -14.65 -22.76 -5.16
N THR A 236 -14.20 -22.78 -6.41
CA THR A 236 -13.76 -24.00 -7.12
C THR A 236 -12.24 -24.09 -7.28
N ARG A 237 -11.48 -23.18 -6.66
CA ARG A 237 -10.02 -23.12 -6.83
C ARG A 237 -9.34 -24.22 -6.00
N PRO A 238 -8.49 -25.09 -6.58
CA PRO A 238 -7.74 -26.08 -5.83
C PRO A 238 -6.79 -25.42 -4.82
N ALA A 239 -6.68 -25.99 -3.62
CA ALA A 239 -5.69 -25.55 -2.65
C ALA A 239 -4.27 -25.80 -3.18
N GLY A 240 -3.39 -24.79 -3.12
CA GLY A 240 -1.95 -24.92 -3.39
C GLY A 240 -1.48 -24.59 -4.82
N ILE A 241 -2.37 -24.33 -5.78
CA ILE A 241 -1.97 -23.92 -7.14
C ILE A 241 -1.96 -22.39 -7.23
N VAL A 242 -0.88 -21.78 -6.75
CA VAL A 242 -0.41 -20.50 -7.31
C VAL A 242 0.50 -20.87 -8.47
N ARG A 243 -0.11 -21.22 -9.60
CA ARG A 243 0.60 -21.30 -10.89
C ARG A 243 1.12 -19.92 -11.22
#